data_AF-A0A934QBV7-F1
#
_entry.id   AF-A0A934QBV7-F1
#
_cell.length_a   1.000
_cell.length_b   1.000
_cell.length_c   1.000
_cell.angle_alpha   90.00
_cell.angle_beta   90.00
_cell.angle_gamma   90.00
#
_symmetry.space_group_name_H-M   'P 1'
#
loop_
_entity.id
_entity.type
_entity.pdbx_description
1 polymer ?
#
loop_
_entity_poly.entity_id
_entity_poly.type
_entity_poly.pdbx_seq_one_letter_code
_entity_poly.pdbx_strand_id
1 'polypeptide(L)'
;MFEWIQSLRGKSKAPARKLRSRGDVGDTERVELAEFAPGMLPFLGLTAYLQLELYEAATRAVSGAATLQAKDVLARVAGQTLEKHQRLTAELRARGVEPHTVMAPFSSVIEDYVERIDTTDWHQHLLSLYLVGGLFDDFFASLAGGLKDSFRAEAISILQRETGRAELKALLEAELESDEKLGSWLALWGRRLVGDTLLVSRAVLNLSEHRAFDESEVEPVFTELIADHIRRMDALGLTA
;
A
#
# COMPACT_ATOMS: atom_id res chain seq x y z
N MET A 1 29.80 42.05 26.34
CA MET A 1 30.40 41.26 25.24
C MET A 1 29.32 40.28 24.78
N PHE A 2 28.53 40.44 23.73
CA PHE A 2 28.31 41.49 22.72
C PHE A 2 26.84 41.39 22.24
N GLU A 3 26.17 42.54 22.13
CA GLU A 3 25.31 43.01 21.03
C GLU A 3 24.51 42.04 20.14
N TRP A 4 23.46 41.39 20.63
CA TRP A 4 22.39 40.92 19.72
C TRP A 4 20.94 41.16 20.20
N ILE A 5 20.76 41.74 21.39
CA ILE A 5 19.44 41.90 22.04
C ILE A 5 18.72 43.23 21.68
N GLN A 6 19.21 44.01 20.72
CA GLN A 6 18.58 45.31 20.37
C GLN A 6 17.76 45.36 19.07
N SER A 7 17.54 44.27 18.32
CA SER A 7 16.74 44.36 17.08
C SER A 7 15.22 44.12 17.26
N LEU A 8 14.69 43.99 18.48
CA LEU A 8 13.27 43.68 18.74
C LEU A 8 12.31 44.88 18.75
N ARG A 9 12.69 46.04 18.17
CA ARG A 9 11.77 47.18 17.96
C ARG A 9 11.86 47.74 16.54
N GLY A 10 11.38 46.96 15.58
CA GLY A 10 11.04 47.42 14.23
C GLY A 10 9.55 47.19 13.96
N LYS A 11 8.82 48.26 13.61
CA LYS A 11 7.36 48.30 13.40
C LYS A 11 6.85 47.16 12.50
N SER A 12 6.06 46.25 13.05
CA SER A 12 5.24 45.31 12.26
C SER A 12 4.12 46.09 11.56
N LYS A 13 4.28 46.37 10.26
CA LYS A 13 3.13 46.54 9.38
C LYS A 13 2.71 45.13 8.98
N ALA A 14 1.51 44.73 9.41
CA ALA A 14 0.91 43.47 9.00
C ALA A 14 0.98 43.32 7.46
N PRO A 15 1.49 42.22 6.92
CA PRO A 15 1.44 42.00 5.48
C PRO A 15 -0.02 41.89 5.08
N ALA A 16 -0.45 42.73 4.14
CA ALA A 16 -1.76 42.61 3.52
C ALA A 16 -1.83 41.22 2.87
N ARG A 17 -2.64 40.33 3.45
CA ARG A 17 -2.92 39.00 2.93
C ARG A 17 -3.66 39.18 1.60
N LYS A 18 -2.93 39.23 0.49
CA LYS A 18 -3.52 39.10 -0.84
C LYS A 18 -4.10 37.69 -0.94
N LEU A 19 -5.42 37.58 -0.99
CA LEU A 19 -6.09 36.38 -1.45
C LEU A 19 -5.55 36.09 -2.86
N ARG A 20 -4.79 35.00 -3.02
CA ARG A 20 -4.48 34.48 -4.36
C ARG A 20 -5.81 34.09 -4.98
N SER A 21 -6.10 34.67 -6.14
CA SER A 21 -7.20 34.22 -6.98
C SER A 21 -6.96 32.77 -7.37
N ARG A 22 -8.01 31.96 -7.24
CA ARG A 22 -8.12 30.54 -7.58
C ARG A 22 -7.95 30.35 -9.10
N GLY A 23 -6.73 30.52 -9.60
CA GLY A 23 -6.39 30.42 -11.03
C GLY A 23 -4.90 30.33 -11.32
N ASP A 24 -4.08 30.07 -10.30
CA ASP A 24 -2.62 29.90 -10.42
C ASP A 24 -2.23 28.58 -9.73
N VAL A 25 -2.95 27.50 -10.08
CA VAL A 25 -2.44 26.14 -9.92
C VAL A 25 -1.39 26.02 -11.00
N GLY A 26 -0.20 26.54 -10.71
CA GLY A 26 0.97 26.28 -11.51
C GLY A 26 1.08 24.78 -11.72
N ASP A 27 1.35 24.41 -12.95
CA ASP A 27 1.73 23.10 -13.44
C ASP A 27 2.58 22.35 -12.39
N THR A 28 1.92 21.64 -11.47
CA THR A 28 2.60 20.78 -10.52
C THR A 28 3.10 19.63 -11.39
N GLU A 29 4.39 19.68 -11.74
CA GLU A 29 5.09 18.60 -12.42
C GLU A 29 4.69 17.30 -11.71
N ARG A 30 3.87 16.49 -12.38
CA ARG A 30 3.22 15.34 -11.77
C ARG A 30 4.31 14.33 -11.52
N VAL A 31 4.88 14.34 -10.32
CA VAL A 31 5.93 13.40 -9.94
C VAL A 31 5.41 11.99 -10.13
N GLU A 32 6.06 11.23 -11.02
CA GLU A 32 5.68 9.85 -11.26
C GLU A 32 6.18 8.99 -10.10
N LEU A 33 5.31 8.09 -9.59
CA LEU A 33 5.66 7.17 -8.50
C LEU A 33 6.94 6.38 -8.79
N ALA A 34 7.20 6.06 -10.06
CA ALA A 34 8.42 5.43 -10.54
C ALA A 34 9.71 6.17 -10.11
N GLU A 35 9.69 7.50 -9.99
CA GLU A 35 10.89 8.26 -9.58
C GLU A 35 11.35 7.96 -8.17
N PHE A 36 10.48 7.43 -7.30
CA PHE A 36 10.80 7.03 -5.94
C PHE A 36 11.26 5.57 -5.81
N ALA A 37 11.50 4.88 -6.93
CA ALA A 37 11.93 3.49 -6.90
C ALA A 37 13.18 3.34 -6.03
N PRO A 38 13.19 2.43 -5.04
CA PRO A 38 14.39 2.11 -4.29
C PRO A 38 15.32 1.23 -5.14
N GLY A 39 16.46 0.82 -4.58
CA GLY A 39 17.30 -0.21 -5.20
C GLY A 39 16.56 -1.55 -5.32
N MET A 40 17.02 -2.40 -6.24
CA MET A 40 16.38 -3.70 -6.50
C MET A 40 16.33 -4.61 -5.26
N LEU A 41 17.39 -4.65 -4.44
CA LEU A 41 17.38 -5.49 -3.24
C LEU A 41 16.36 -5.03 -2.18
N PRO A 42 16.30 -3.74 -1.78
CA PRO A 42 15.22 -3.23 -0.95
C PRO A 42 13.82 -3.48 -1.53
N PHE A 43 13.64 -3.28 -2.84
CA PHE A 43 12.38 -3.54 -3.52
C PHE A 43 11.93 -5.00 -3.37
N LEU A 44 12.83 -5.95 -3.66
CA LEU A 44 12.56 -7.39 -3.53
C LEU A 44 12.31 -7.79 -2.08
N GLY A 45 13.06 -7.23 -1.12
CA GLY A 45 12.87 -7.49 0.30
C GLY A 45 11.48 -7.07 0.79
N LEU A 46 11.08 -5.83 0.49
CA LEU A 46 9.76 -5.30 0.86
C LEU A 46 8.63 -6.10 0.24
N THR A 47 8.67 -6.29 -1.08
CA THR A 47 7.59 -6.99 -1.80
C THR A 47 7.52 -8.46 -1.40
N ALA A 48 8.65 -9.14 -1.19
CA ALA A 48 8.65 -10.51 -0.70
C ALA A 48 8.01 -10.60 0.70
N TYR A 49 8.32 -9.65 1.59
CA TYR A 49 7.75 -9.67 2.94
C TYR A 49 6.25 -9.37 2.92
N LEU A 50 5.79 -8.35 2.21
CA LEU A 50 4.36 -8.05 2.11
C LEU A 50 3.55 -9.21 1.50
N GLN A 51 4.11 -9.93 0.53
CA GLN A 51 3.45 -11.12 -0.03
C GLN A 51 3.41 -12.29 0.98
N LEU A 52 4.41 -12.40 1.87
CA LEU A 52 4.37 -13.36 2.98
C LEU A 52 3.26 -13.02 3.97
N GLU A 53 3.11 -11.74 4.35
CA GLU A 53 2.03 -11.29 5.24
C GLU A 53 0.65 -11.51 4.61
N LEU A 54 0.49 -11.22 3.32
CA LEU A 54 -0.75 -11.50 2.60
C LEU A 54 -1.05 -13.01 2.53
N TYR A 55 -0.03 -13.86 2.38
CA TYR A 55 -0.18 -15.31 2.50
C TYR A 55 -0.67 -15.71 3.89
N GLU A 56 -0.02 -15.24 4.95
CA GLU A 56 -0.42 -15.55 6.32
C GLU A 56 -1.86 -15.10 6.60
N ALA A 57 -2.21 -13.87 6.21
CA ALA A 57 -3.57 -13.36 6.32
C ALA A 57 -4.57 -14.22 5.54
N ALA A 58 -4.25 -14.65 4.32
CA ALA A 58 -5.13 -15.52 3.53
C ALA A 58 -5.32 -16.89 4.19
N THR A 59 -4.27 -17.49 4.76
CA THR A 59 -4.39 -18.76 5.49
C THR A 59 -5.22 -18.64 6.78
N ARG A 60 -5.12 -17.52 7.50
CA ARG A 60 -6.01 -17.22 8.64
C ARG A 60 -7.46 -17.12 8.18
N ALA A 61 -7.72 -16.47 7.03
CA ALA A 61 -9.06 -16.37 6.46
C ALA A 61 -9.63 -17.76 6.10
N VAL A 62 -8.82 -18.69 5.56
CA VAL A 62 -9.24 -20.08 5.30
C VAL A 62 -9.74 -20.76 6.58
N SER A 63 -9.07 -20.52 7.70
CA SER A 63 -9.44 -21.11 8.99
C SER A 63 -10.77 -20.57 9.52
N GLY A 64 -11.05 -19.28 9.31
CA GLY A 64 -12.28 -18.62 9.75
C GLY A 64 -13.49 -18.80 8.81
N ALA A 65 -13.30 -19.35 7.61
CA ALA A 65 -14.36 -19.47 6.63
C ALA A 65 -15.44 -20.52 7.01
N ALA A 66 -16.71 -20.11 6.95
CA ALA A 66 -17.86 -20.94 7.32
C ALA A 66 -18.26 -21.98 6.25
N THR A 67 -17.93 -21.74 4.99
CA THR A 67 -18.31 -22.59 3.86
C THR A 67 -17.09 -23.19 3.15
N LEU A 68 -17.25 -24.38 2.56
CA LEU A 68 -16.20 -24.99 1.75
C LEU A 68 -15.87 -24.16 0.51
N GLN A 69 -16.85 -23.48 -0.06
CA GLN A 69 -16.65 -22.57 -1.18
C GLN A 69 -15.72 -21.40 -0.79
N ALA A 70 -15.97 -20.77 0.36
CA ALA A 70 -15.11 -19.71 0.86
C ALA A 70 -13.69 -20.21 1.16
N LYS A 71 -13.57 -21.42 1.74
CA LYS A 71 -12.26 -22.06 1.97
C LYS A 71 -11.49 -22.29 0.68
N ASP A 72 -12.15 -22.77 -0.36
CA ASP A 72 -11.55 -23.05 -1.67
C ASP A 72 -11.05 -21.77 -2.37
N VAL A 73 -11.86 -20.69 -2.34
CA VAL A 73 -11.44 -19.36 -2.83
C VAL A 73 -10.22 -18.85 -2.06
N LEU A 74 -10.27 -18.85 -0.73
CA LEU A 74 -9.21 -18.31 0.11
C LEU A 74 -7.91 -19.14 0.05
N ALA A 75 -8.03 -20.46 -0.12
CA ALA A 75 -6.88 -21.33 -0.30
C ALA A 75 -6.15 -21.03 -1.62
N ARG A 76 -6.88 -20.68 -2.69
CA ARG A 76 -6.29 -20.22 -3.94
C ARG A 76 -5.56 -18.89 -3.78
N VAL A 77 -6.19 -17.91 -3.13
CA VAL A 77 -5.56 -16.61 -2.82
C VAL A 77 -4.26 -16.82 -2.04
N ALA A 78 -4.27 -17.67 -1.01
CA ALA A 78 -3.07 -18.02 -0.24
C ALA A 78 -1.98 -18.68 -1.12
N GLY A 79 -2.36 -19.63 -1.99
CA GLY A 79 -1.41 -20.25 -2.91
C GLY A 79 -0.74 -19.24 -3.85
N GLN A 80 -1.50 -18.26 -4.35
CA GLN A 80 -0.98 -17.23 -5.26
C GLN A 80 -0.06 -16.24 -4.57
N THR A 81 -0.38 -15.77 -3.35
CA THR A 81 0.49 -14.86 -2.59
C THR A 81 1.78 -15.57 -2.16
N LEU A 82 1.71 -16.84 -1.78
CA LEU A 82 2.90 -17.66 -1.52
C LEU A 82 3.77 -17.82 -2.77
N GLU A 83 3.18 -18.05 -3.93
CA GLU A 83 3.93 -18.16 -5.19
C GLU A 83 4.66 -16.84 -5.51
N LYS A 84 4.00 -15.68 -5.33
CA LYS A 84 4.64 -14.37 -5.50
C LYS A 84 5.83 -14.20 -4.55
N HIS A 85 5.65 -14.50 -3.27
CA HIS A 85 6.73 -14.50 -2.29
C HIS A 85 7.90 -15.41 -2.72
N GLN A 86 7.61 -16.63 -3.15
CA GLN A 86 8.63 -17.60 -3.57
C GLN A 86 9.42 -17.12 -4.80
N ARG A 87 8.75 -16.51 -5.79
CA ARG A 87 9.43 -15.97 -6.98
C ARG A 87 10.35 -14.80 -6.63
N LEU A 88 9.89 -13.87 -5.79
CA LEU A 88 10.71 -12.73 -5.33
C LEU A 88 11.91 -13.20 -4.50
N THR A 89 11.71 -14.17 -3.59
CA THR A 89 12.81 -14.73 -2.79
C THR A 89 13.75 -15.63 -3.61
N ALA A 90 13.29 -16.27 -4.67
CA ALA A 90 14.15 -16.99 -5.61
C ALA A 90 15.11 -16.04 -6.33
N GLU A 91 14.64 -14.86 -6.72
CA GLU A 91 15.49 -13.83 -7.32
C GLU A 91 16.55 -13.31 -6.32
N LEU A 92 16.18 -13.07 -5.07
CA LEU A 92 17.14 -12.72 -4.01
C LEU A 92 18.24 -13.79 -3.88
N ARG A 93 17.87 -15.08 -3.86
CA ARG A 93 18.84 -16.18 -3.81
C ARG A 93 19.71 -16.26 -5.07
N ALA A 94 19.15 -16.01 -6.25
CA ALA A 94 19.90 -15.98 -7.50
C ALA A 94 21.00 -14.89 -7.50
N ARG A 95 20.78 -13.80 -6.75
CA ARG A 95 21.75 -12.73 -6.50
C ARG A 95 22.74 -13.03 -5.38
N GLY A 96 22.67 -14.21 -4.77
CA GLY A 96 23.58 -14.65 -3.72
C GLY A 96 23.29 -14.08 -2.33
N VAL A 97 22.07 -13.58 -2.09
CA VAL A 97 21.66 -13.06 -0.78
C VAL A 97 20.53 -13.89 -0.17
N GLU A 98 20.56 -14.03 1.15
CA GLU A 98 19.54 -14.77 1.88
C GLU A 98 18.27 -13.90 2.08
N PRO A 99 17.08 -14.34 1.64
CA PRO A 99 15.88 -13.49 1.65
C PRO A 99 15.53 -12.88 3.01
N HIS A 100 15.61 -13.67 4.08
CA HIS A 100 15.30 -13.21 5.42
C HIS A 100 16.22 -12.06 5.88
N THR A 101 17.48 -12.03 5.41
CA THR A 101 18.42 -10.94 5.74
C THR A 101 18.06 -9.63 5.04
N VAL A 102 17.50 -9.71 3.82
CA VAL A 102 17.05 -8.54 3.05
C VAL A 102 15.68 -8.05 3.51
N MET A 103 14.83 -8.96 4.01
CA MET A 103 13.51 -8.65 4.56
C MET A 103 13.58 -8.04 5.97
N ALA A 104 14.52 -8.49 6.81
CA ALA A 104 14.61 -8.11 8.22
C ALA A 104 14.59 -6.60 8.51
N PRO A 105 15.25 -5.72 7.74
CA PRO A 105 15.22 -4.28 8.00
C PRO A 105 13.82 -3.65 7.93
N PHE A 106 12.86 -4.31 7.27
CA PHE A 106 11.50 -3.81 7.07
C PHE A 106 10.50 -4.34 8.10
N SER A 107 10.91 -5.21 9.03
CA SER A 107 10.00 -5.88 9.96
C SER A 107 9.20 -4.91 10.81
N SER A 108 9.84 -3.92 11.44
CA SER A 108 9.13 -2.95 12.28
C SER A 108 8.02 -2.21 11.51
N VAL A 109 8.27 -1.75 10.28
CA VAL A 109 7.26 -1.05 9.48
C VAL A 109 6.09 -1.95 9.11
N ILE A 110 6.37 -3.21 8.79
CA ILE A 110 5.35 -4.18 8.35
C ILE A 110 4.57 -4.72 9.55
N GLU A 111 5.24 -5.08 10.63
CA GLU A 111 4.63 -5.56 11.88
C GLU A 111 3.73 -4.48 12.50
N ASP A 112 4.18 -3.23 12.58
CA ASP A 112 3.37 -2.11 13.07
C ASP A 112 2.10 -1.91 12.22
N TYR A 113 2.22 -2.12 10.91
CA TYR A 113 1.06 -2.04 10.00
C TYR A 113 0.10 -3.21 10.19
N VAL A 114 0.62 -4.43 10.25
CA VAL A 114 -0.18 -5.65 10.48
C VAL A 114 -0.93 -5.55 11.80
N GLU A 115 -0.29 -5.06 12.87
CA GLU A 115 -0.94 -4.83 14.16
C GLU A 115 -2.08 -3.81 14.06
N ARG A 116 -1.92 -2.73 13.29
CA ARG A 116 -2.95 -1.69 13.11
C ARG A 116 -4.21 -2.15 12.39
N ILE A 117 -4.05 -3.12 11.48
CA ILE A 117 -5.13 -3.67 10.65
C ILE A 117 -5.61 -5.04 11.14
N ASP A 118 -5.05 -5.54 12.26
CA ASP A 118 -5.48 -6.80 12.84
C ASP A 118 -6.93 -6.71 13.32
N THR A 119 -7.67 -7.77 13.07
CA THR A 119 -9.09 -7.84 13.40
C THR A 119 -9.49 -9.28 13.65
N THR A 120 -10.38 -9.47 14.63
CA THR A 120 -10.98 -10.78 14.93
C THR A 120 -12.20 -11.06 14.09
N ASP A 121 -12.70 -10.05 13.37
CA ASP A 121 -13.84 -10.20 12.48
C ASP A 121 -13.43 -10.70 11.11
N TRP A 122 -14.06 -11.80 10.68
CA TRP A 122 -13.70 -12.46 9.43
C TRP A 122 -14.03 -11.62 8.19
N HIS A 123 -15.12 -10.86 8.19
CA HIS A 123 -15.51 -10.01 7.05
C HIS A 123 -14.58 -8.81 6.90
N GLN A 124 -14.18 -8.17 8.00
CA GLN A 124 -13.15 -7.13 7.97
C GLN A 124 -11.80 -7.67 7.50
N HIS A 125 -11.43 -8.86 7.97
CA HIS A 125 -10.20 -9.53 7.55
C HIS A 125 -10.21 -9.86 6.05
N LEU A 126 -11.37 -10.32 5.54
CA LEU A 126 -11.58 -10.57 4.12
C LEU A 126 -11.48 -9.30 3.27
N LEU A 127 -12.09 -8.20 3.76
CA LEU A 127 -12.01 -6.90 3.11
C LEU A 127 -10.57 -6.36 3.11
N SER A 128 -9.83 -6.53 4.21
CA SER A 128 -8.41 -6.18 4.28
C SER A 128 -7.59 -6.91 3.21
N LEU A 129 -7.79 -8.23 3.04
CA LEU A 129 -7.11 -9.00 1.99
C LEU A 129 -7.39 -8.44 0.58
N TYR A 130 -8.64 -8.12 0.29
CA TYR A 130 -9.03 -7.59 -1.01
C TYR A 130 -8.45 -6.19 -1.28
N LEU A 131 -8.57 -5.28 -0.32
CA LEU A 131 -8.16 -3.88 -0.49
C LEU A 131 -6.65 -3.72 -0.40
N VAL A 132 -6.01 -4.29 0.63
CA VAL A 132 -4.56 -4.15 0.88
C VAL A 132 -3.76 -4.89 -0.17
N GLY A 133 -4.14 -6.13 -0.49
CA GLY A 133 -3.51 -6.87 -1.58
C GLY A 133 -3.61 -6.13 -2.91
N GLY A 134 -4.77 -5.53 -3.17
CA GLY A 134 -5.00 -4.66 -4.33
C GLY A 134 -4.10 -3.45 -4.39
N LEU A 135 -4.09 -2.67 -3.31
CA LEU A 135 -3.35 -1.43 -3.23
C LEU A 135 -1.84 -1.69 -3.34
N PHE A 136 -1.31 -2.67 -2.60
CA PHE A 136 0.13 -2.95 -2.64
C PHE A 136 0.59 -3.53 -3.97
N ASP A 137 -0.15 -4.46 -4.58
CA ASP A 137 0.23 -4.98 -5.91
C ASP A 137 0.35 -3.82 -6.94
N ASP A 138 -0.62 -2.91 -6.98
CA ASP A 138 -0.61 -1.77 -7.90
C ASP A 138 0.49 -0.76 -7.56
N PHE A 139 0.62 -0.40 -6.27
CA PHE A 139 1.63 0.54 -5.79
C PHE A 139 3.04 0.07 -6.15
N PHE A 140 3.37 -1.18 -5.82
CA PHE A 140 4.70 -1.70 -6.10
C PHE A 140 4.94 -1.98 -7.58
N ALA A 141 3.91 -2.33 -8.36
CA ALA A 141 4.04 -2.46 -9.82
C ALA A 141 4.34 -1.11 -10.49
N SER A 142 3.68 -0.04 -10.04
CA SER A 142 3.93 1.33 -10.51
C SER A 142 5.33 1.82 -10.08
N LEU A 143 5.68 1.62 -8.81
CA LEU A 143 7.01 1.94 -8.26
C LEU A 143 8.13 1.20 -9.01
N ALA A 144 7.91 -0.07 -9.36
CA ALA A 144 8.87 -0.86 -10.12
C ALA A 144 9.20 -0.27 -11.50
N GLY A 145 8.32 0.56 -12.07
CA GLY A 145 8.56 1.27 -13.33
C GLY A 145 9.88 2.05 -13.36
N GLY A 146 10.34 2.56 -12.22
CA GLY A 146 11.59 3.30 -12.10
C GLY A 146 12.85 2.47 -11.85
N LEU A 147 12.73 1.15 -11.63
CA LEU A 147 13.89 0.29 -11.38
C LEU A 147 14.77 0.20 -12.63
N LYS A 148 16.10 0.38 -12.49
CA LYS A 148 17.04 0.28 -13.63
C LYS A 148 17.62 -1.13 -13.83
N ASP A 149 17.00 -2.14 -13.24
CA ASP A 149 17.48 -3.51 -13.16
C ASP A 149 16.81 -4.42 -14.21
N SER A 150 17.52 -5.45 -14.67
CA SER A 150 16.99 -6.41 -15.67
C SER A 150 15.78 -7.20 -15.19
N PHE A 151 15.62 -7.39 -13.88
CA PHE A 151 14.49 -8.10 -13.28
C PHE A 151 13.22 -7.22 -13.17
N ARG A 152 13.28 -5.93 -13.53
CA ARG A 152 12.13 -4.99 -13.45
C ARG A 152 10.85 -5.56 -14.07
N ALA A 153 10.92 -6.05 -15.31
CA ALA A 153 9.75 -6.52 -16.04
C ALA A 153 9.12 -7.75 -15.37
N GLU A 154 9.96 -8.65 -14.86
CA GLU A 154 9.54 -9.84 -14.14
C GLU A 154 8.92 -9.49 -12.78
N ALA A 155 9.51 -8.54 -12.04
CA ALA A 155 8.94 -8.03 -10.80
C ALA A 155 7.53 -7.43 -10.99
N ILE A 156 7.35 -6.59 -12.01
CA ILE A 156 6.04 -6.04 -12.39
C ILE A 156 5.07 -7.18 -12.72
N SER A 157 5.50 -8.16 -13.53
CA SER A 157 4.68 -9.30 -13.91
C SER A 157 4.25 -10.16 -12.71
N ILE A 158 5.15 -10.39 -11.74
CA ILE A 158 4.83 -11.10 -10.50
C ILE A 158 3.73 -10.37 -9.73
N LEU A 159 3.85 -9.05 -9.56
CA LEU A 159 2.89 -8.25 -8.79
C LEU A 159 1.53 -8.13 -9.49
N GLN A 160 1.51 -7.99 -10.81
CA GLN A 160 0.27 -7.88 -11.59
C GLN A 160 -0.42 -9.20 -11.89
N ARG A 161 0.23 -10.34 -11.60
CA ARG A 161 -0.39 -11.65 -11.83
C ARG A 161 -1.65 -11.80 -10.98
N GLU A 162 -2.70 -12.37 -11.59
CA GLU A 162 -3.99 -12.60 -10.93
C GLU A 162 -3.83 -13.30 -9.57
N THR A 163 -4.48 -12.74 -8.56
CA THR A 163 -4.40 -13.13 -7.14
C THR A 163 -5.67 -13.79 -6.62
N GLY A 164 -6.56 -14.23 -7.52
CA GLY A 164 -7.87 -14.73 -7.12
C GLY A 164 -8.75 -13.60 -6.59
N ARG A 165 -8.43 -12.36 -6.99
CA ARG A 165 -9.06 -11.14 -6.46
C ARG A 165 -10.49 -11.03 -6.96
N ALA A 166 -10.76 -11.50 -8.17
CA ALA A 166 -12.11 -11.57 -8.73
C ALA A 166 -13.01 -12.52 -7.91
N GLU A 167 -12.50 -13.68 -7.53
CA GLU A 167 -13.21 -14.66 -6.71
C GLU A 167 -13.36 -14.17 -5.26
N LEU A 168 -12.33 -13.53 -4.72
CA LEU A 168 -12.39 -12.88 -3.40
C LEU A 168 -13.43 -11.75 -3.38
N LYS A 169 -13.50 -10.95 -4.44
CA LYS A 169 -14.53 -9.92 -4.62
C LYS A 169 -15.92 -10.55 -4.68
N ALA A 170 -16.12 -11.58 -5.50
CA ALA A 170 -17.41 -12.27 -5.59
C ALA A 170 -17.84 -12.88 -4.25
N LEU A 171 -16.88 -13.38 -3.46
CA LEU A 171 -17.14 -13.85 -2.09
C LEU A 171 -17.60 -12.70 -1.19
N LEU A 172 -16.92 -11.55 -1.20
CA LEU A 172 -17.33 -10.36 -0.45
C LEU A 172 -18.71 -9.86 -0.85
N GLU A 173 -19.03 -9.85 -2.15
CA GLU A 173 -20.35 -9.46 -2.66
C GLU A 173 -21.45 -10.37 -2.13
N ALA A 174 -21.22 -11.69 -2.13
CA ALA A 174 -22.19 -12.65 -1.59
C ALA A 174 -22.43 -12.46 -0.08
N GLU A 175 -21.39 -12.16 0.69
CA GLU A 175 -21.51 -11.85 2.13
C GLU A 175 -22.28 -10.54 2.34
N LEU A 176 -21.99 -9.50 1.56
CA LEU A 176 -22.67 -8.20 1.61
C LEU A 176 -24.15 -8.29 1.22
N GLU A 177 -24.50 -9.14 0.25
CA GLU A 177 -25.90 -9.40 -0.12
C GLU A 177 -26.69 -10.10 1.00
N SER A 178 -26.00 -10.86 1.85
CA SER A 178 -26.64 -11.64 2.91
C SER A 178 -26.98 -10.84 4.18
N ASP A 179 -26.30 -9.69 4.42
CA ASP A 179 -26.53 -8.83 5.58
C ASP A 179 -26.37 -7.34 5.23
N GLU A 180 -27.50 -6.63 5.15
CA GLU A 180 -27.53 -5.19 4.86
C GLU A 180 -26.72 -4.33 5.86
N LYS A 181 -26.55 -4.78 7.10
CA LYS A 181 -25.78 -4.02 8.11
C LYS A 181 -24.28 -4.11 7.85
N LEU A 182 -23.83 -5.21 7.25
CA LEU A 182 -22.42 -5.49 6.98
C LEU A 182 -21.80 -4.40 6.10
N GLY A 183 -22.53 -3.95 5.07
CA GLY A 183 -22.03 -2.92 4.15
C GLY A 183 -21.63 -1.62 4.83
N SER A 184 -22.48 -1.10 5.73
CA SER A 184 -22.18 0.15 6.46
C SER A 184 -20.94 0.03 7.36
N TRP A 185 -20.73 -1.15 7.92
CA TRP A 185 -19.66 -1.43 8.85
C TRP A 185 -18.33 -1.68 8.13
N LEU A 186 -18.36 -2.46 7.06
CA LEU A 186 -17.23 -2.68 6.16
C LEU A 186 -16.80 -1.39 5.45
N ALA A 187 -17.73 -0.49 5.12
CA ALA A 187 -17.40 0.84 4.60
C ALA A 187 -16.53 1.65 5.57
N LEU A 188 -16.85 1.65 6.87
CA LEU A 188 -16.04 2.33 7.88
C LEU A 188 -14.65 1.71 8.02
N TRP A 189 -14.57 0.37 7.97
CA TRP A 189 -13.30 -0.34 8.01
C TRP A 189 -12.42 -0.01 6.80
N GLY A 190 -12.97 -0.06 5.58
CA GLY A 190 -12.25 0.27 4.35
C GLY A 190 -11.64 1.67 4.38
N ARG A 191 -12.40 2.68 4.83
CA ARG A 191 -11.91 4.06 5.00
C ARG A 191 -10.75 4.19 5.99
N ARG A 192 -10.74 3.37 7.05
CA ARG A 192 -9.60 3.33 7.98
C ARG A 192 -8.38 2.70 7.32
N LEU A 193 -8.57 1.57 6.61
CA LEU A 193 -7.49 0.81 5.99
C LEU A 193 -6.64 1.64 5.02
N VAL A 194 -7.25 2.51 4.21
CA VAL A 194 -6.46 3.34 3.27
C VAL A 194 -5.48 4.24 4.02
N GLY A 195 -5.92 4.86 5.13
CA GLY A 195 -5.05 5.71 5.93
C GLY A 195 -3.86 4.95 6.52
N ASP A 196 -4.09 3.76 7.07
CA ASP A 196 -3.04 2.90 7.60
C ASP A 196 -2.07 2.44 6.50
N THR A 197 -2.60 2.14 5.31
CA THR A 197 -1.80 1.65 4.18
C THR A 197 -0.91 2.75 3.58
N LEU A 198 -1.38 4.00 3.54
CA LEU A 198 -0.60 5.15 3.08
C LEU A 198 0.63 5.42 3.97
N LEU A 199 0.58 5.06 5.27
CA LEU A 199 1.74 5.19 6.16
C LEU A 199 2.87 4.24 5.76
N VAL A 200 2.54 3.01 5.34
CA VAL A 200 3.52 2.06 4.79
C VAL A 200 4.07 2.57 3.47
N SER A 201 3.21 3.03 2.56
CA SER A 201 3.64 3.64 1.30
C SER A 201 4.62 4.79 1.55
N ARG A 202 4.35 5.67 2.53
CA ARG A 202 5.27 6.75 2.95
C ARG A 202 6.63 6.21 3.38
N ALA A 203 6.66 5.16 4.20
CA ALA A 203 7.91 4.55 4.64
C ALA A 203 8.72 3.97 3.47
N VAL A 204 8.04 3.36 2.48
CA VAL A 204 8.68 2.82 1.27
C VAL A 204 9.29 3.93 0.42
N LEU A 205 8.58 5.05 0.21
CA LEU A 205 9.08 6.15 -0.62
C LEU A 205 10.34 6.83 -0.03
N ASN A 206 10.53 6.76 1.28
CA ASN A 206 11.76 7.22 1.95
C ASN A 206 13.00 6.38 1.62
N LEU A 207 12.84 5.20 1.00
CA LEU A 207 13.93 4.32 0.59
C LEU A 207 14.41 4.59 -0.84
N SER A 208 13.84 5.60 -1.51
CA SER A 208 14.21 6.01 -2.86
C SER A 208 15.72 6.25 -2.99
N GLU A 209 16.35 5.62 -3.98
CA GLU A 209 17.77 5.84 -4.31
C GLU A 209 17.95 6.94 -5.36
N HIS A 210 16.90 7.28 -6.09
CA HIS A 210 16.95 8.18 -7.25
C HIS A 210 16.72 9.65 -6.87
N ARG A 211 16.04 9.90 -5.76
CA ARG A 211 15.73 11.23 -5.23
C ARG A 211 15.46 11.17 -3.73
N ALA A 212 15.75 12.28 -3.04
CA ALA A 212 15.26 12.46 -1.68
C ALA A 212 13.73 12.56 -1.66
N PHE A 213 13.13 12.00 -0.63
CA PHE A 213 11.70 12.12 -0.38
C PHE A 213 11.40 13.47 0.25
N ASP A 214 10.70 14.35 -0.48
CA ASP A 214 10.08 15.56 0.08
C ASP A 214 8.59 15.29 0.29
N GLU A 215 8.14 15.48 1.53
CA GLU A 215 6.76 15.24 1.93
C GLU A 215 5.74 16.10 1.16
N SER A 216 6.17 17.26 0.62
CA SER A 216 5.32 18.12 -0.19
C SER A 216 5.04 17.57 -1.60
N GLU A 217 5.80 16.57 -2.07
CA GLU A 217 5.70 16.01 -3.42
C GLU A 217 4.91 14.69 -3.48
N VAL A 218 4.38 14.25 -2.34
CA VAL A 218 3.75 12.94 -2.14
C VAL A 218 2.24 12.99 -2.37
N GLU A 219 1.66 14.18 -2.26
CA GLU A 219 0.22 14.39 -2.39
C GLU A 219 -0.34 13.86 -3.73
N PRO A 220 0.33 14.04 -4.90
CA PRO A 220 -0.12 13.45 -6.15
C PRO A 220 -0.09 11.91 -6.14
N VAL A 221 0.96 11.31 -5.59
CA VAL A 221 1.10 9.84 -5.47
C VAL A 221 -0.01 9.26 -4.61
N PHE A 222 -0.28 9.86 -3.45
CA PHE A 222 -1.33 9.41 -2.55
C PHE A 222 -2.72 9.64 -3.13
N THR A 223 -2.91 10.69 -3.93
CA THR A 223 -4.17 10.94 -4.64
C THR A 223 -4.54 9.77 -5.55
N GLU A 224 -3.57 9.21 -6.30
CA GLU A 224 -3.83 8.05 -7.16
C GLU A 224 -4.16 6.79 -6.34
N LEU A 225 -3.38 6.50 -5.29
CA LEU A 225 -3.64 5.36 -4.41
C LEU A 225 -5.01 5.43 -3.72
N ILE A 226 -5.41 6.61 -3.28
CA ILE A 226 -6.74 6.85 -2.70
C ILE A 226 -7.81 6.65 -3.76
N ALA A 227 -7.62 7.16 -4.98
CA ALA A 227 -8.58 6.97 -6.08
C ALA A 227 -8.75 5.48 -6.44
N ASP A 228 -7.66 4.71 -6.44
CA ASP A 228 -7.69 3.25 -6.65
C ASP A 228 -8.36 2.49 -5.51
N HIS A 229 -8.20 2.95 -4.28
CA HIS A 229 -8.93 2.42 -3.13
C HIS A 229 -10.43 2.71 -3.23
N ILE A 230 -10.82 3.94 -3.55
CA ILE A 230 -12.23 4.34 -3.74
C ILE A 230 -12.87 3.49 -4.84
N ARG A 231 -12.20 3.30 -5.99
CA ARG A 231 -12.69 2.43 -7.07
C ARG A 231 -12.97 1.00 -6.59
N ARG A 232 -12.11 0.44 -5.72
CA ARG A 232 -12.30 -0.91 -5.18
C ARG A 232 -13.45 -0.99 -4.18
N MET A 233 -13.63 0.04 -3.36
CA MET A 233 -14.76 0.16 -2.44
C MET A 233 -16.09 0.28 -3.21
N ASP A 234 -16.14 1.18 -4.20
CA ASP A 234 -17.30 1.37 -5.07
C ASP A 234 -17.66 0.09 -5.84
N ALA A 235 -16.66 -0.68 -6.27
CA ALA A 235 -16.86 -1.97 -6.94
C ALA A 235 -17.51 -3.04 -6.05
N LEU A 236 -17.51 -2.85 -4.72
CA LEU A 236 -18.24 -3.66 -3.73
C LEU A 236 -19.55 -3.00 -3.28
N GLY A 237 -19.92 -1.85 -3.85
CA GLY A 237 -21.06 -1.05 -3.39
C GLY A 237 -20.85 -0.39 -2.02
N LEU A 238 -19.60 -0.28 -1.56
CA LEU A 238 -19.25 0.35 -0.28
C LEU A 238 -18.88 1.81 -0.50
N THR A 239 -19.34 2.69 0.39
CA THR A 239 -18.96 4.11 0.35
C THR A 239 -17.59 4.33 0.97
N ALA A 240 -16.67 4.89 0.19
CA ALA A 240 -15.36 5.36 0.66
C ALA A 240 -15.41 6.76 1.28
#